data_AF-A0A7S2L8T0-F1
#
_entry.id   AF-A0A7S2L8T0-F1
#
_cell.length_a   1.000
_cell.length_b   1.000
_cell.length_c   1.000
_cell.angle_alpha   90.00
_cell.angle_beta   90.00
_cell.angle_gamma   90.00
#
_symmetry.space_group_name_H-M   'P 1'
#
loop_
_entity.id
_entity.type
_entity.pdbx_description
1 polymer ?
#
loop_
_entity_poly.entity_id
_entity_poly.type
_entity_poly.pdbx_seq_one_letter_code
_entity_poly.pdbx_strand_id
1 'polypeptide(L)'
;SKERAVFHFHYACLFAFYRIMNDSTLPLNTKSSGGKEKQPRRVKGAGVRRGFGLHDWMRLKSTAKDLAQRQGRPLRPITIEEVNEHSSVHNGWIVLHGKVYNITPYLHYHPGGLDILKSSLGKDCTVLFEKYHRWVNVEGLIGSLLLGTLEVDKGSIGHKEDDDGFQIPAPRTTPF
;
A
#
# COMPACT_ATOMS: atom_id res chain seq x y z
N SER A 1 26.31 -2.02 -4.03
CA SER A 1 25.30 -0.95 -4.11
C SER A 1 24.26 -1.19 -3.02
N LYS A 2 23.95 -0.17 -2.22
CA LYS A 2 22.95 -0.19 -1.14
C LYS A 2 21.55 -0.54 -1.65
N GLU A 3 21.32 -0.41 -2.96
CA GLU A 3 20.07 -0.77 -3.63
C GLU A 3 19.83 -2.28 -3.61
N ARG A 4 20.82 -3.15 -3.88
CA ARG A 4 20.59 -4.61 -3.93
C ARG A 4 20.16 -5.24 -2.60
N ALA A 5 20.51 -4.63 -1.46
CA ALA A 5 20.12 -5.13 -0.14
C ALA A 5 18.64 -4.86 0.20
N VAL A 6 18.09 -3.77 -0.35
CA VAL A 6 16.65 -3.46 -0.28
C VAL A 6 15.86 -4.50 -1.08
N PHE A 7 16.37 -4.93 -2.23
CA PHE A 7 15.69 -5.86 -3.15
C PHE A 7 15.48 -7.28 -2.58
N HIS A 8 16.40 -7.79 -1.76
CA HIS A 8 16.27 -9.15 -1.19
C HIS A 8 15.32 -9.21 0.02
N PHE A 9 15.08 -8.08 0.69
CA PHE A 9 14.18 -7.97 1.85
C PHE A 9 12.70 -7.86 1.42
N HIS A 10 12.43 -7.35 0.22
CA HIS A 10 11.09 -7.22 -0.36
C HIS A 10 10.46 -8.58 -0.74
N TYR A 11 11.28 -9.53 -1.19
CA TYR A 11 10.81 -10.84 -1.66
C TYR A 11 10.37 -11.78 -0.52
N ALA A 12 10.98 -11.67 0.66
CA ALA A 12 10.64 -12.49 1.82
C ALA A 12 9.26 -12.14 2.42
N CYS A 13 8.84 -10.88 2.31
CA CYS A 13 7.53 -10.42 2.82
C CYS A 13 6.36 -10.89 1.94
N LEU A 14 6.57 -10.98 0.63
CA LEU A 14 5.59 -11.49 -0.33
C LEU A 14 5.26 -12.97 -0.10
N PHE A 15 6.26 -13.79 0.21
CA PHE A 15 6.06 -15.22 0.49
C PHE A 15 5.36 -15.47 1.83
N ALA A 16 5.67 -14.67 2.86
CA ALA A 16 5.00 -14.78 4.16
C ALA A 16 3.51 -14.37 4.08
N PHE A 17 3.17 -13.37 3.26
CA PHE A 17 1.80 -12.88 3.10
C PHE A 17 0.93 -13.86 2.28
N TYR A 18 1.46 -14.44 1.21
CA TYR A 18 0.75 -15.45 0.40
C TYR A 18 0.42 -16.72 1.22
N ARG A 19 1.32 -17.15 2.11
CA ARG A 19 1.11 -18.35 2.95
C ARG A 19 0.07 -18.15 4.06
N ILE A 20 -0.08 -16.94 4.59
CA ILE A 20 -1.04 -16.63 5.67
C ILE A 20 -2.45 -16.41 5.10
N MET A 21 -2.57 -15.82 3.90
CA MET A 21 -3.86 -15.53 3.29
C MET A 21 -4.49 -16.73 2.56
N ASN A 22 -3.72 -17.79 2.29
CA ASN A 22 -4.15 -18.93 1.45
C ASN A 22 -4.08 -20.30 2.15
N ASP A 23 -3.84 -20.34 3.47
CA ASP A 23 -3.82 -21.57 4.27
C ASP A 23 -5.14 -21.73 5.05
N SER A 24 -6.11 -22.40 4.41
CA SER A 24 -7.42 -22.71 4.98
C SER A 24 -7.40 -23.82 6.05
N THR A 25 -6.22 -24.30 6.46
CA THR A 25 -6.10 -25.51 7.30
C THR A 25 -5.77 -25.25 8.78
N LEU A 26 -5.74 -23.99 9.23
CA LEU A 26 -5.44 -23.70 10.64
C LEU A 26 -6.67 -23.94 11.53
N PRO A 27 -6.62 -24.92 12.47
CA PRO A 27 -7.72 -25.13 13.41
C PRO A 27 -7.75 -23.97 14.42
N LEU A 28 -8.93 -23.36 14.58
CA LEU A 28 -9.23 -22.46 15.69
C LEU A 28 -9.29 -23.29 16.98
N ASN A 29 -8.16 -23.44 17.67
CA ASN A 29 -8.15 -24.02 19.01
C ASN A 29 -8.23 -22.94 20.11
N THR A 30 -9.01 -23.31 21.11
CA THR A 30 -9.65 -22.55 22.17
C THR A 30 -8.76 -22.36 23.41
N LYS A 31 -9.12 -21.32 24.21
CA LYS A 31 -8.87 -21.10 25.65
C LYS A 31 -7.41 -21.06 26.16
N SER A 32 -7.06 -19.98 26.88
CA SER A 32 -6.64 -20.03 28.31
C SER A 32 -6.19 -18.66 28.84
N SER A 33 -6.62 -18.40 30.07
CA SER A 33 -6.25 -17.36 31.02
C SER A 33 -4.80 -17.42 31.53
N GLY A 34 -4.30 -16.30 32.06
CA GLY A 34 -3.29 -16.30 33.14
C GLY A 34 -1.99 -15.54 32.81
N GLY A 35 -1.71 -14.47 33.54
CA GLY A 35 -0.51 -13.66 33.38
C GLY A 35 0.77 -14.27 34.00
N LYS A 36 1.93 -13.77 33.56
CA LYS A 36 3.12 -13.40 34.36
C LYS A 36 4.22 -12.87 33.41
N GLU A 37 4.67 -11.66 33.68
CA GLU A 37 5.76 -10.97 33.00
C GLU A 37 7.14 -11.55 33.39
N LYS A 38 8.01 -11.84 32.40
CA LYS A 38 9.46 -12.05 32.58
C LYS A 38 10.26 -11.57 31.35
N GLN A 39 11.47 -11.09 31.66
CA GLN A 39 12.45 -10.23 30.95
C GLN A 39 12.85 -10.54 29.49
N PRO A 40 13.40 -9.56 28.74
CA PRO A 40 13.63 -9.67 27.30
C PRO A 40 14.94 -10.40 26.97
N ARG A 41 14.92 -11.24 25.93
CA ARG A 41 16.14 -11.79 25.30
C ARG A 41 16.14 -11.54 23.79
N ARG A 42 17.24 -10.87 23.37
CA ARG A 42 17.97 -10.92 22.09
C ARG A 42 17.17 -10.79 20.78
N VAL A 43 17.28 -9.62 20.15
CA VAL A 43 16.85 -9.31 18.79
C VAL A 43 17.77 -9.98 17.76
N LYS A 44 17.22 -10.87 16.92
CA LYS A 44 17.60 -11.09 15.52
C LYS A 44 16.41 -11.69 14.78
N GLY A 45 15.80 -10.93 13.86
CA GLY A 45 14.78 -11.43 12.97
C GLY A 45 14.00 -10.29 12.31
N ALA A 46 13.92 -10.32 10.99
CA ALA A 46 13.00 -9.55 10.16
C ALA A 46 11.55 -10.01 10.39
N GLY A 47 11.12 -9.98 11.65
CA GLY A 47 9.78 -10.31 12.09
C GLY A 47 9.07 -9.05 12.50
N VAL A 48 7.79 -8.96 12.15
CA VAL A 48 6.90 -7.89 12.61
C VAL A 48 7.00 -7.77 14.14
N ARG A 49 7.11 -6.54 14.65
CA ARG A 49 7.18 -6.28 16.09
C ARG A 49 5.98 -6.94 16.79
N ARG A 50 6.19 -7.57 17.95
CA ARG A 50 5.11 -8.17 18.74
C ARG A 50 3.98 -7.16 18.92
N GLY A 51 2.77 -7.50 18.49
CA GLY A 51 1.58 -6.62 18.55
C GLY A 51 1.28 -5.80 17.29
N PHE A 52 2.05 -5.97 16.21
CA PHE A 52 1.83 -5.30 14.92
C PHE A 52 1.54 -6.27 13.77
N GLY A 53 1.13 -7.50 14.06
CA GLY A 53 0.81 -8.49 13.03
C GLY A 53 -0.48 -8.17 12.27
N LEU A 54 -0.75 -8.93 11.21
CA LEU A 54 -1.99 -8.80 10.43
C LEU A 54 -3.23 -9.01 11.31
N HIS A 55 -3.21 -9.96 12.24
CA HIS A 55 -4.32 -10.15 13.19
C HIS A 55 -4.54 -8.93 14.10
N ASP A 56 -3.45 -8.30 14.54
CA ASP A 56 -3.53 -7.07 15.35
C ASP A 56 -4.10 -5.91 14.52
N TRP A 57 -3.72 -5.82 13.23
CA TRP A 57 -4.31 -4.88 12.28
C TRP A 57 -5.81 -5.12 12.08
N MET A 58 -6.23 -6.37 11.83
CA MET A 58 -7.63 -6.72 11.63
C MET A 58 -8.46 -6.44 12.89
N ARG A 59 -7.90 -6.71 14.08
CA ARG A 59 -8.51 -6.31 15.35
C ARG A 59 -8.66 -4.79 15.43
N LEU A 60 -7.59 -4.04 15.19
CA LEU A 60 -7.63 -2.57 15.22
C LEU A 60 -8.68 -2.02 14.25
N LYS A 61 -8.75 -2.54 13.02
CA LYS A 61 -9.74 -2.18 12.00
C LYS A 61 -11.17 -2.46 12.46
N SER A 62 -11.41 -3.54 13.20
CA SER A 62 -12.73 -3.87 13.74
C SER A 62 -13.15 -3.01 14.95
N THR A 63 -12.19 -2.52 15.74
CA THR A 63 -12.46 -1.80 16.99
C THR A 63 -12.44 -0.28 16.86
N ALA A 64 -11.73 0.25 15.87
CA ALA A 64 -11.54 1.69 15.74
C ALA A 64 -12.76 2.37 15.09
N LYS A 65 -13.22 3.47 15.71
CA LYS A 65 -14.36 4.25 15.23
C LYS A 65 -14.01 5.15 14.04
N ASP A 66 -12.83 5.77 14.05
CA ASP A 66 -12.33 6.64 12.97
C ASP A 66 -10.84 6.37 12.73
N LEU A 67 -10.57 5.35 11.91
CA LEU A 67 -9.21 4.95 11.61
C LEU A 67 -8.54 5.91 10.60
N ALA A 68 -9.31 6.46 9.65
CA ALA A 68 -8.83 7.44 8.69
C ALA A 68 -8.48 8.80 9.34
N GLN A 69 -8.91 9.03 10.59
CA GLN A 69 -8.78 10.30 11.31
C GLN A 69 -9.47 11.47 10.57
N ARG A 70 -10.63 11.20 9.95
CA ARG A 70 -11.38 12.21 9.19
C ARG A 70 -12.09 13.22 10.08
N GLN A 71 -12.25 12.95 11.38
CA GLN A 71 -12.98 13.80 12.31
C GLN A 71 -14.42 14.08 11.86
N GLY A 72 -15.06 13.08 11.23
CA GLY A 72 -16.43 13.20 10.70
C GLY A 72 -16.56 13.89 9.34
N ARG A 73 -15.45 14.31 8.70
CA ARG A 73 -15.49 14.89 7.35
C ARG A 73 -15.88 13.84 6.29
N PRO A 74 -16.74 14.20 5.31
CA PRO A 74 -17.08 13.30 4.21
C PRO A 74 -15.86 13.04 3.32
N LEU A 75 -15.96 12.01 2.47
CA LEU A 75 -14.98 11.78 1.42
C LEU A 75 -15.01 12.97 0.46
N ARG A 76 -13.85 13.49 0.11
CA ARG A 76 -13.74 14.68 -0.74
C ARG A 76 -12.61 14.53 -1.75
N PRO A 77 -12.65 15.32 -2.83
CA PRO A 77 -11.50 15.43 -3.71
C PRO A 77 -10.34 16.16 -2.98
N ILE A 78 -9.11 15.69 -3.21
CA ILE A 78 -7.87 16.10 -2.53
C ILE A 78 -6.80 16.33 -3.60
N THR A 79 -6.07 17.45 -3.55
CA THR A 79 -5.01 17.74 -4.51
C THR A 79 -3.69 17.06 -4.15
N ILE A 80 -2.78 16.94 -5.12
CA ILE A 80 -1.47 16.33 -4.86
C ILE A 80 -0.61 17.21 -3.93
N GLU A 81 -0.78 18.54 -3.98
CA GLU A 81 -0.10 19.48 -3.09
C GLU A 81 -0.49 19.21 -1.63
N GLU A 82 -1.78 19.01 -1.38
CA GLU A 82 -2.27 18.68 -0.04
C GLU A 82 -1.68 17.32 0.43
N VAL A 83 -1.63 16.32 -0.46
CA VAL A 83 -0.99 15.04 -0.13
C VAL A 83 0.49 15.23 0.23
N ASN A 84 1.21 16.08 -0.49
CA ASN A 84 2.64 16.34 -0.25
C ASN A 84 2.92 16.94 1.14
N GLU A 85 1.99 17.72 1.70
CA GLU A 85 2.11 18.26 3.08
C GLU A 85 2.06 17.15 4.14
N HIS A 86 1.48 16.00 3.80
CA HIS A 86 1.27 14.86 4.68
C HIS A 86 2.35 13.79 4.47
N SER A 87 3.62 14.20 4.59
CA SER A 87 4.79 13.37 4.32
C SER A 87 5.50 12.83 5.57
N SER A 88 4.85 12.87 6.74
CA SER A 88 5.49 12.53 8.02
C SER A 88 4.96 11.21 8.61
N VAL A 89 5.74 10.57 9.48
CA VAL A 89 5.33 9.29 10.11
C VAL A 89 4.11 9.44 11.02
N HIS A 90 3.86 10.63 11.54
CA HIS A 90 2.70 10.95 12.39
C HIS A 90 1.54 11.54 11.60
N ASN A 91 1.77 11.91 10.34
CA ASN A 91 0.79 12.49 9.43
C ASN A 91 1.13 12.09 7.99
N GLY A 92 0.92 10.82 7.68
CA GLY A 92 1.42 10.17 6.48
C GLY A 92 0.30 9.76 5.54
N TRP A 93 0.19 10.43 4.40
CA TRP A 93 -0.78 10.10 3.35
C TRP A 93 -0.08 9.51 2.13
N ILE A 94 -0.80 8.68 1.38
CA ILE A 94 -0.35 8.17 0.09
C ILE A 94 -1.50 8.17 -0.91
N VAL A 95 -1.17 8.23 -2.20
CA VAL A 95 -2.11 7.96 -3.27
C VAL A 95 -1.90 6.54 -3.79
N LEU A 96 -3.00 5.80 -3.93
CA LEU A 96 -3.05 4.51 -4.62
C LEU A 96 -4.27 4.48 -5.53
N HIS A 97 -4.06 4.22 -6.82
CA HIS A 97 -5.13 4.10 -7.83
C HIS A 97 -6.09 5.30 -7.82
N GLY A 98 -5.55 6.52 -7.71
CA GLY A 98 -6.33 7.76 -7.67
C GLY A 98 -7.14 7.98 -6.38
N LYS A 99 -6.91 7.19 -5.33
CA LYS A 99 -7.51 7.35 -4.01
C LYS A 99 -6.46 7.75 -2.98
N VAL A 100 -6.84 8.64 -2.08
CA VAL A 100 -5.96 9.17 -1.03
C VAL A 100 -6.27 8.49 0.29
N TYR A 101 -5.25 7.92 0.93
CA TYR A 101 -5.37 7.17 2.18
C TYR A 101 -4.48 7.78 3.27
N ASN A 102 -5.02 7.91 4.48
CA ASN A 102 -4.21 8.18 5.66
C ASN A 102 -3.59 6.89 6.18
N ILE A 103 -2.35 6.58 5.83
CA ILE A 103 -1.72 5.33 6.24
C ILE A 103 -1.02 5.38 7.60
N THR A 104 -1.06 6.53 8.28
CA THR A 104 -0.46 6.72 9.62
C THR A 104 -0.72 5.55 10.58
N PRO A 105 -1.98 5.06 10.76
CA PRO A 105 -2.25 3.96 11.69
C PRO A 105 -1.70 2.61 11.21
N TYR A 106 -1.44 2.47 9.91
CA TYR A 106 -1.01 1.23 9.27
C TYR A 106 0.52 1.10 9.17
N LEU A 107 1.28 2.21 9.26
CA LEU A 107 2.74 2.24 9.04
C LEU A 107 3.52 1.15 9.80
N HIS A 108 3.13 0.87 11.05
CA HIS A 108 3.80 -0.12 11.88
C HIS A 108 3.35 -1.56 11.61
N TYR A 109 2.17 -1.75 10.99
CA TYR A 109 1.58 -3.04 10.63
C TYR A 109 2.01 -3.53 9.24
N HIS A 110 2.70 -2.68 8.48
CA HIS A 110 3.23 -3.05 7.17
C HIS A 110 4.27 -4.18 7.29
N PRO A 111 4.07 -5.34 6.62
CA PRO A 111 4.98 -6.49 6.73
C PRO A 111 6.42 -6.19 6.32
N GLY A 112 6.62 -5.31 5.33
CA GLY A 112 7.94 -4.85 4.90
C GLY A 112 8.63 -3.89 5.88
N GLY A 113 7.93 -3.48 6.93
CA GLY A 113 8.41 -2.51 7.90
C GLY A 113 8.17 -1.06 7.47
N LEU A 114 8.36 -0.17 8.44
CA LEU A 114 8.04 1.24 8.35
C LEU A 114 9.02 2.02 7.46
N ASP A 115 10.28 1.59 7.37
CA ASP A 115 11.30 2.31 6.63
C ASP A 115 11.05 2.33 5.11
N ILE A 116 10.37 1.29 4.59
CA ILE A 116 9.98 1.24 3.16
C ILE A 116 8.88 2.26 2.87
N LEU A 117 7.93 2.45 3.80
CA LEU A 117 6.82 3.39 3.59
C LEU A 117 7.24 4.84 3.82
N LYS A 118 8.23 5.13 4.66
CA LYS A 118 8.72 6.50 4.92
C LYS A 118 9.04 7.27 3.64
N SER A 119 9.72 6.64 2.68
CA SER A 119 10.12 7.30 1.43
C SER A 119 8.96 7.58 0.47
N SER A 120 7.83 6.94 0.73
CA SER A 120 6.60 6.96 -0.08
C SER A 120 5.54 7.91 0.49
N LEU A 121 5.73 8.46 1.68
CA LEU A 121 4.78 9.39 2.30
C LEU A 121 4.67 10.68 1.50
N GLY A 122 3.45 11.17 1.38
CA GLY A 122 3.09 12.37 0.63
C GLY A 122 3.29 12.22 -0.88
N LYS A 123 3.14 11.02 -1.44
CA LYS A 123 3.35 10.77 -2.88
C LYS A 123 2.32 9.82 -3.47
N ASP A 124 2.22 9.85 -4.80
CA ASP A 124 1.59 8.78 -5.55
C ASP A 124 2.48 7.54 -5.60
N CYS A 125 1.98 6.46 -5.02
CA CYS A 125 2.67 5.20 -4.87
C CYS A 125 2.10 4.11 -5.78
N THR A 126 1.17 4.45 -6.67
CA THR A 126 0.44 3.48 -7.51
C THR A 126 1.39 2.60 -8.33
N VAL A 127 2.38 3.19 -8.99
CA VAL A 127 3.37 2.44 -9.81
C VAL A 127 4.20 1.50 -8.95
N LEU A 128 4.65 1.96 -7.78
CA LEU A 128 5.44 1.16 -6.86
C LEU A 128 4.61 0.02 -6.25
N PHE A 129 3.36 0.32 -5.90
CA PHE A 129 2.40 -0.64 -5.39
C PHE A 129 2.11 -1.72 -6.42
N GLU A 130 1.80 -1.37 -7.66
CA GLU A 130 1.52 -2.33 -8.72
C GLU A 130 2.71 -3.25 -8.99
N LYS A 131 3.93 -2.72 -8.94
CA LYS A 131 5.15 -3.50 -9.16
C LYS A 131 5.37 -4.60 -8.11
N TYR A 132 5.05 -4.33 -6.84
CA TYR A 132 5.40 -5.22 -5.73
C TYR A 132 4.19 -5.88 -5.05
N HIS A 133 2.98 -5.35 -5.23
CA HIS A 133 1.79 -5.69 -4.47
C HIS A 133 0.53 -5.79 -5.35
N ARG A 134 0.66 -6.01 -6.67
CA ARG A 134 -0.47 -6.21 -7.60
C ARG A 134 -1.58 -7.14 -7.09
N TRP A 135 -1.21 -8.17 -6.33
CA TRP A 135 -2.14 -9.19 -5.83
C TRP A 135 -2.81 -8.81 -4.50
N VAL A 136 -2.42 -7.70 -3.89
CA VAL A 136 -2.91 -7.27 -2.57
C VAL A 136 -4.19 -6.48 -2.74
N ASN A 137 -5.24 -6.88 -2.02
CA ASN A 137 -6.49 -6.15 -1.98
C ASN A 137 -6.38 -4.90 -1.08
N VAL A 138 -6.17 -3.73 -1.71
CA VAL A 138 -6.06 -2.43 -1.03
C VAL A 138 -7.32 -2.10 -0.22
N GLU A 139 -8.51 -2.32 -0.79
CA GLU A 139 -9.79 -2.01 -0.14
C GLU A 139 -10.00 -2.89 1.11
N GLY A 140 -9.67 -4.18 1.00
CA GLY A 140 -9.71 -5.12 2.11
C GLY A 140 -8.73 -4.75 3.23
N LEU A 141 -7.56 -4.22 2.90
CA LEU A 141 -6.51 -3.93 3.87
C LEU A 141 -6.66 -2.54 4.51
N ILE A 142 -6.72 -1.50 3.69
CA ILE A 142 -6.68 -0.09 4.10
C ILE A 142 -7.89 0.73 3.63
N GLY A 143 -8.94 0.12 3.08
CA GLY A 143 -10.14 0.85 2.63
C GLY A 143 -10.79 1.72 3.71
N SER A 144 -10.69 1.34 4.99
CA SER A 144 -11.17 2.14 6.13
C SER A 144 -10.35 3.41 6.43
N LEU A 145 -9.19 3.57 5.78
CA LEU A 145 -8.29 4.71 5.88
C LEU A 145 -8.52 5.74 4.76
N LEU A 146 -9.52 5.52 3.90
CA LEU A 146 -9.80 6.37 2.76
C LEU A 146 -10.23 7.78 3.20
N LEU A 147 -9.54 8.78 2.65
CA LEU A 147 -9.88 10.20 2.81
C LEU A 147 -10.71 10.72 1.64
N GLY A 148 -10.45 10.19 0.44
CA GLY A 148 -11.18 10.58 -0.76
C GLY A 148 -10.42 10.25 -2.05
N THR A 149 -10.68 11.03 -3.09
CA THR A 149 -10.12 10.82 -4.44
C THR A 149 -9.12 11.91 -4.77
N LEU A 150 -8.08 11.57 -5.53
CA LEU A 150 -7.12 12.54 -6.02
C LEU A 150 -7.80 13.44 -7.07
N GLU A 151 -7.64 14.75 -6.94
CA GLU A 151 -7.98 15.71 -7.98
C GLU A 151 -7.00 15.59 -9.13
N VAL A 152 -7.52 15.25 -10.30
CA VAL A 152 -6.74 15.30 -11.53
C VAL A 152 -6.98 16.66 -12.16
N ASP A 153 -5.94 17.51 -12.15
CA ASP A 153 -5.96 18.73 -12.93
C ASP A 153 -6.14 18.38 -14.40
N LYS A 154 -7.30 18.74 -14.95
CA LYS A 154 -7.70 18.52 -16.34
C LYS A 154 -6.75 19.18 -17.38
N GLY A 155 -5.70 19.86 -16.94
CA GLY A 155 -4.74 20.58 -17.78
C GLY A 155 -3.55 19.76 -18.30
N SER A 156 -3.40 18.49 -17.91
CA SER A 156 -2.23 17.67 -18.30
C SER A 156 -2.55 16.44 -19.15
N ILE A 157 -3.81 16.22 -19.53
CA ILE A 157 -4.17 15.27 -20.61
C ILE A 157 -3.93 15.98 -21.95
N GLY A 158 -2.66 16.31 -22.22
CA GLY A 158 -2.20 16.42 -23.58
C GLY A 158 -2.18 15.01 -24.14
N HIS A 159 -3.15 14.70 -25.00
CA HIS A 159 -3.02 13.62 -25.97
C HIS A 159 -1.69 13.84 -26.71
N LYS A 160 -0.64 13.11 -26.34
CA LYS A 160 0.35 12.72 -27.33
C LYS A 160 -0.30 11.57 -28.08
N GLU A 161 -1.12 11.94 -29.05
CA GLU A 161 -1.34 11.10 -30.21
C GLU A 161 0.02 11.03 -30.90
N ASP A 162 0.75 9.96 -30.63
CA ASP A 162 1.88 9.55 -31.45
C ASP A 162 1.25 9.09 -32.79
N ASP A 163 0.86 10.04 -33.64
CA ASP A 163 0.56 9.80 -35.06
C ASP A 163 1.89 9.53 -35.77
N ASP A 164 2.45 8.35 -35.50
CA ASP A 164 3.46 7.74 -36.34
C ASP A 164 2.72 7.18 -37.56
N GLY A 165 2.35 8.08 -38.47
CA GLY A 165 1.68 7.78 -39.73
C GLY A 165 2.45 6.75 -40.55
N PHE A 166 2.12 5.46 -40.41
CA PHE A 166 2.53 4.42 -41.33
C PHE A 166 1.61 4.46 -42.55
N GLN A 167 1.98 5.27 -43.55
CA GLN A 167 1.37 5.22 -44.87
C GLN A 167 1.62 3.84 -45.49
N ILE A 168 0.58 3.01 -45.54
CA ILE A 168 0.57 1.78 -46.35
C ILE A 168 0.59 2.21 -47.83
N PRO A 169 1.66 1.96 -48.61
CA PRO A 169 1.64 2.26 -50.03
C PRO A 169 0.65 1.33 -50.74
N ALA A 170 -0.19 1.90 -51.60
CA ALA A 170 -1.13 1.14 -52.42
C ALA A 170 -0.41 0.04 -53.23
N PRO A 171 -1.02 -1.15 -53.41
CA PRO A 171 -0.42 -2.20 -54.22
C PRO A 171 -0.28 -1.73 -55.67
N ARG A 172 0.95 -1.76 -56.18
CA ARG A 172 1.25 -1.51 -57.59
C ARG A 172 0.65 -2.65 -58.42
N THR A 173 -0.44 -2.37 -59.12
CA THR A 173 -0.93 -3.19 -60.23
C THR A 173 0.04 -3.07 -61.39
N THR A 174 0.79 -4.14 -61.67
CA THR A 174 1.53 -4.30 -62.92
C THR A 174 0.59 -4.86 -63.99
N PRO A 175 0.45 -4.23 -65.16
CA PRO A 175 -0.31 -4.81 -66.25
C PRO A 175 0.47 -5.97 -66.90
N PHE A 176 -0.23 -7.08 -67.15
CA PHE A 176 0.13 -8.06 -68.16
C PHE A 176 -0.94 -8.03 -69.25
#